data_AF-A0AAD1KMK5-F1
#
_entry.id   AF-A0AAD1KMK5-F1
#
_cell.length_a   1.000
_cell.length_b   1.000
_cell.length_c   1.000
_cell.angle_alpha   90.00
_cell.angle_beta   90.00
_cell.angle_gamma   90.00
#
_symmetry.space_group_name_H-M   'P 1'
#
loop_
_entity.id
_entity.type
_entity.pdbx_description
1 polymer ?
#
loop_
_entity_poly.entity_id
_entity_poly.type
_entity_poly.pdbx_seq_one_letter_code
_entity_poly.pdbx_strand_id
1 'polypeptide(L)'
;MFTRLWDYDIAGTDPAQFRYTWQDQSNLPSPSTWLQGKINPRYAAIKLPPAGWKHQPKVPGEITDRLTVVSTAPGSQNRELRVEGRRDGHTGYWSKMIDAKTWTFVPTDQSLKGKSLDNPQRDTSKVGLGSASGVHYSGSLQGAATIDIKDFAYQSTTRTVDLKISGKTYPVKLHSIDGRLKTAISMLSPRKRGLTDTPRYYDAAIEVPDSYLEDPNFSSFMKGYMRGEKVHEVYLVVTKDSFKVINDRHPGIALRLGRNVSILHRVK
;
A
#
# COMPACT_ATOMS: atom_id res chain seq x y z
N MET A 1 4.03 -14.22 -11.26
CA MET A 1 3.35 -14.39 -9.95
C MET A 1 3.81 -13.26 -9.03
N PHE A 2 2.96 -12.76 -8.15
CA PHE A 2 3.31 -11.74 -7.16
C PHE A 2 2.96 -12.21 -5.75
N THR A 3 3.77 -11.83 -4.77
CA THR A 3 3.44 -12.01 -3.34
C THR A 3 3.46 -10.67 -2.64
N ARG A 4 2.73 -10.54 -1.53
CA ARG A 4 2.74 -9.34 -0.70
C ARG A 4 2.65 -9.77 0.76
N LEU A 5 3.54 -9.22 1.59
CA LEU A 5 3.39 -9.33 3.03
C LEU A 5 2.32 -8.34 3.47
N TRP A 6 1.18 -8.88 3.92
CA TRP A 6 0.03 -8.09 4.32
C TRP A 6 -0.68 -8.74 5.51
N ASP A 7 -0.88 -7.96 6.55
CA ASP A 7 -1.71 -8.28 7.71
C ASP A 7 -2.28 -6.97 8.28
N TYR A 8 -3.36 -7.07 9.04
CA TYR A 8 -4.08 -5.97 9.67
C TYR A 8 -3.15 -5.04 10.46
N ASP A 9 -2.26 -5.64 11.25
CA ASP A 9 -1.31 -4.93 12.11
C ASP A 9 -0.27 -4.18 11.26
N ILE A 10 0.48 -4.88 10.42
CA ILE A 10 1.58 -4.27 9.65
C ILE A 10 1.11 -3.27 8.58
N ALA A 11 -0.17 -3.30 8.20
CA ALA A 11 -0.75 -2.43 7.18
C ALA A 11 -1.15 -1.04 7.69
N GLY A 12 -0.94 -0.74 8.98
CA GLY A 12 -1.41 0.51 9.59
C GLY A 12 -2.86 0.48 10.02
N THR A 13 -3.50 -0.70 10.02
CA THR A 13 -4.95 -0.80 10.26
C THR A 13 -5.28 -1.02 11.73
N ASP A 14 -4.31 -1.30 12.60
CA ASP A 14 -4.54 -1.40 14.05
C ASP A 14 -3.89 -0.25 14.86
N PRO A 15 -4.43 0.97 14.80
CA PRO A 15 -3.92 2.09 15.58
C PRO A 15 -4.29 1.99 17.07
N ALA A 16 -5.16 1.06 17.46
CA ALA A 16 -5.46 0.80 18.86
C ALA A 16 -4.29 0.05 19.52
N GLN A 17 -3.65 -0.87 18.79
CA GLN A 17 -2.56 -1.71 19.32
C GLN A 17 -1.17 -1.20 19.01
N PHE A 18 -0.95 -0.46 17.91
CA PHE A 18 0.40 -0.06 17.50
C PHE A 18 0.54 1.44 17.20
N ARG A 19 1.79 1.88 17.04
CA ARG A 19 2.14 3.17 16.43
C ARG A 19 2.65 2.90 15.03
N TYR A 20 2.28 3.77 14.09
CA TYR A 20 2.74 3.71 12.71
C TYR A 20 3.42 5.01 12.32
N THR A 21 4.29 4.95 11.33
CA THR A 21 4.92 6.16 10.80
C THR A 21 5.35 5.97 9.35
N TRP A 22 5.22 7.01 8.54
CA TRP A 22 5.91 7.08 7.25
C TRP A 22 7.34 7.63 7.35
N GLN A 23 7.72 8.20 8.50
CA GLN A 23 9.04 8.78 8.71
C GLN A 23 10.13 7.70 8.83
N ASP A 24 11.35 8.04 8.45
CA ASP A 24 12.49 7.16 8.74
C ASP A 24 12.79 7.18 10.25
N GLN A 25 12.84 5.99 10.84
CA GLN A 25 13.17 5.75 12.24
C GLN A 25 14.22 4.64 12.36
N SER A 26 15.03 4.44 11.31
CA SER A 26 16.11 3.45 11.27
C SER A 26 17.16 3.66 12.38
N ASN A 27 17.23 4.86 12.94
CA ASN A 27 18.08 5.22 14.08
C ASN A 27 17.47 4.85 15.45
N LEU A 28 16.21 4.44 15.52
CA LEU A 28 15.55 4.03 16.77
C LEU A 28 15.59 2.50 16.93
N PRO A 29 15.75 1.99 18.15
CA PRO A 29 15.69 0.55 18.40
C PRO A 29 14.29 0.00 18.15
N SER A 30 14.23 -1.28 17.75
CA SER A 30 12.98 -2.03 17.74
C SER A 30 12.50 -2.28 19.18
N PRO A 31 11.19 -2.18 19.47
CA PRO A 31 10.66 -2.48 20.78
C PRO A 31 10.79 -3.98 21.08
N SER A 32 11.18 -4.34 22.31
CA SER A 32 11.23 -5.75 22.75
C SER A 32 9.91 -6.24 23.33
N THR A 33 9.02 -5.31 23.69
CA THR A 33 7.66 -5.62 24.15
C THR A 33 6.61 -4.77 23.44
N TRP A 34 5.39 -5.29 23.37
CA TRP A 34 4.25 -4.56 22.81
C TRP A 34 4.06 -3.18 23.47
N LEU A 35 4.15 -3.11 24.81
CA LEU A 35 3.92 -1.86 25.54
C LEU A 35 4.96 -0.80 25.18
N GLN A 36 6.24 -1.17 25.08
CA GLN A 36 7.28 -0.24 24.61
C GLN A 36 6.96 0.31 23.22
N GLY A 37 6.58 -0.57 22.29
CA GLY A 37 6.21 -0.18 20.94
C GLY A 37 5.01 0.78 20.92
N LYS A 38 4.03 0.55 21.81
CA LYS A 38 2.80 1.33 21.86
C LYS A 38 2.97 2.73 22.46
N ILE A 39 3.63 2.86 23.61
CA ILE A 39 3.59 4.11 24.38
C ILE A 39 4.91 4.90 24.37
N ASN A 40 6.04 4.28 24.01
CA ASN A 40 7.34 4.94 24.15
C ASN A 40 7.89 5.41 22.78
N PRO A 41 7.93 6.73 22.51
CA PRO A 41 8.40 7.26 21.23
C PRO A 41 9.89 7.07 20.96
N ARG A 42 10.68 6.62 21.94
CA ARG A 42 12.11 6.29 21.77
C ARG A 42 12.35 4.98 21.01
N TYR A 43 11.30 4.19 20.78
CA TYR A 43 11.36 2.98 19.96
C TYR A 43 10.72 3.24 18.60
N ALA A 44 11.20 2.53 17.58
CA ALA A 44 10.65 2.62 16.23
C ALA A 44 9.18 2.20 16.22
N ALA A 45 8.35 3.00 15.55
CA ALA A 45 6.99 2.65 15.17
C ALA A 45 7.01 1.69 13.96
N ILE A 46 5.89 1.01 13.69
CA ILE A 46 5.76 0.17 12.50
C ILE A 46 5.83 1.07 11.25
N LYS A 47 6.77 0.75 10.35
CA LYS A 47 7.03 1.53 9.15
C LYS A 47 5.90 1.37 8.12
N LEU A 48 5.43 2.51 7.61
CA LEU A 48 4.55 2.64 6.46
C LEU A 48 5.32 3.24 5.25
N PRO A 49 4.84 3.01 4.01
CA PRO A 49 3.74 2.11 3.64
C PRO A 49 4.11 0.63 3.89
N PRO A 50 3.11 -0.26 4.03
CA PRO A 50 3.38 -1.70 4.11
C PRO A 50 4.04 -2.20 2.81
N ALA A 51 4.67 -3.37 2.90
CA ALA A 51 5.34 -4.00 1.76
C ALA A 51 4.46 -4.00 0.50
N GLY A 52 5.06 -3.59 -0.62
CA GLY A 52 4.44 -3.65 -1.93
C GLY A 52 4.33 -5.08 -2.45
N TRP A 53 3.68 -5.23 -3.60
CA TRP A 53 3.71 -6.49 -4.34
C TRP A 53 5.13 -6.76 -4.84
N LYS A 54 5.67 -7.93 -4.49
CA LYS A 54 6.96 -8.43 -4.95
C LYS A 54 6.75 -9.39 -6.11
N HIS A 55 7.37 -9.08 -7.25
CA HIS A 55 7.39 -10.00 -8.38
C HIS A 55 8.23 -11.23 -8.02
N GLN A 56 7.69 -12.41 -8.27
CA GLN A 56 8.37 -13.68 -8.05
C GLN A 56 8.93 -14.21 -9.37
N PRO A 57 10.12 -14.84 -9.36
CA PRO A 57 10.67 -15.51 -10.53
C PRO A 57 9.65 -16.44 -11.19
N LYS A 58 9.67 -16.47 -12.53
CA LYS A 58 8.80 -17.34 -13.33
C LYS A 58 9.03 -18.80 -12.95
N VAL A 59 7.96 -19.57 -12.80
CA VAL A 59 8.04 -21.03 -12.63
C VAL A 59 8.39 -21.64 -14.00
N PRO A 60 9.43 -22.48 -14.11
CA PRO A 60 10.01 -22.82 -15.42
C PRO A 60 9.23 -23.87 -16.23
N GLY A 61 8.23 -24.56 -15.66
CA GLY A 61 7.46 -25.60 -16.37
C GLY A 61 5.94 -25.47 -16.26
N GLU A 62 5.25 -26.58 -16.49
CA GLU A 62 3.79 -26.66 -16.39
C GLU A 62 3.34 -26.43 -14.94
N ILE A 63 2.27 -25.65 -14.77
CA ILE A 63 1.68 -25.33 -13.47
C ILE A 63 0.15 -25.43 -13.51
N THR A 64 -0.44 -25.53 -12.33
CA THR A 64 -1.89 -25.39 -12.12
C THR A 64 -2.23 -24.15 -11.31
N ASP A 65 -3.52 -23.90 -11.09
CA ASP A 65 -4.04 -22.86 -10.21
C ASP A 65 -3.88 -23.17 -8.69
N ARG A 66 -3.32 -24.34 -8.34
CA ARG A 66 -3.06 -24.70 -6.94
C ARG A 66 -1.71 -24.18 -6.46
N LEU A 67 -1.78 -23.26 -5.51
CA LEU A 67 -0.64 -22.69 -4.81
C LEU A 67 -0.78 -22.90 -3.31
N THR A 68 0.33 -23.11 -2.61
CA THR A 68 0.40 -23.18 -1.15
C THR A 68 1.57 -22.36 -0.64
N VAL A 69 1.39 -21.69 0.50
CA VAL A 69 2.45 -20.99 1.22
C VAL A 69 2.60 -21.64 2.58
N VAL A 70 3.78 -22.20 2.87
CA VAL A 70 4.05 -22.95 4.11
C VAL A 70 4.98 -22.15 5.01
N SER A 71 4.63 -22.02 6.29
CA SER A 71 5.54 -21.50 7.33
C SER A 71 6.55 -22.56 7.71
N THR A 72 7.84 -22.28 7.52
CA THR A 72 8.92 -23.22 7.84
C THR A 72 9.63 -22.90 9.15
N ALA A 73 9.53 -21.64 9.62
CA ALA A 73 10.07 -21.16 10.89
C ALA A 73 9.40 -19.81 11.28
N PRO A 74 9.61 -19.29 12.51
CA PRO A 74 9.15 -17.95 12.89
C PRO A 74 9.62 -16.85 11.94
N GLY A 75 8.81 -15.80 11.74
CA GLY A 75 9.11 -14.68 10.85
C GLY A 75 8.58 -14.86 9.42
N SER A 76 8.17 -13.75 8.78
CA SER A 76 7.47 -13.75 7.49
C SER A 76 8.34 -14.09 6.28
N GLN A 77 9.66 -13.97 6.42
CA GLN A 77 10.65 -14.39 5.42
C GLN A 77 10.80 -15.91 5.33
N ASN A 78 10.42 -16.65 6.38
CA ASN A 78 10.51 -18.10 6.46
C ASN A 78 9.24 -18.76 5.91
N ARG A 79 8.99 -18.52 4.63
CA ARG A 79 7.85 -19.05 3.89
C ARG A 79 8.33 -19.81 2.66
N GLU A 80 7.85 -21.02 2.47
CA GLU A 80 8.03 -21.79 1.25
C GLU A 80 6.81 -21.58 0.33
N LEU A 81 7.06 -21.24 -0.93
CA LEU A 81 6.04 -21.20 -1.98
C LEU A 81 6.03 -22.54 -2.70
N ARG A 82 4.85 -23.14 -2.85
CA ARG A 82 4.64 -24.36 -3.64
C ARG A 82 3.59 -24.11 -4.71
N VAL A 83 3.87 -24.50 -5.94
CA VAL A 83 2.96 -24.42 -7.08
C VAL A 83 2.85 -25.80 -7.70
N GLU A 84 1.66 -26.40 -7.67
CA GLU A 84 1.43 -27.71 -8.28
C GLU A 84 1.69 -27.66 -9.79
N GLY A 85 2.27 -28.72 -10.35
CA GLY A 85 2.67 -28.74 -11.75
C GLY A 85 3.24 -30.07 -12.21
N ARG A 86 3.82 -30.05 -13.41
CA ARG A 86 4.49 -31.20 -14.04
C ARG A 86 5.88 -30.80 -14.52
N ARG A 87 6.81 -31.75 -14.48
CA ARG A 87 8.12 -31.66 -15.09
C ARG A 87 8.52 -33.02 -15.64
N ASP A 88 8.96 -33.08 -16.89
CA ASP A 88 9.54 -34.28 -17.51
C ASP A 88 8.66 -35.54 -17.33
N GLY A 89 7.33 -35.38 -17.48
CA GLY A 89 6.35 -36.46 -17.32
C GLY A 89 5.85 -36.71 -15.88
N HIS A 90 6.59 -36.25 -14.87
CA HIS A 90 6.26 -36.44 -13.46
C HIS A 90 5.37 -35.33 -12.91
N THR A 91 4.35 -35.70 -12.16
CA THR A 91 3.50 -34.74 -11.42
C THR A 91 4.07 -34.45 -10.04
N GLY A 92 3.82 -33.24 -9.54
CA GLY A 92 4.40 -32.78 -8.28
C GLY A 92 4.17 -31.29 -8.05
N TYR A 93 5.15 -30.62 -7.47
CA TYR A 93 5.10 -29.17 -7.28
C TYR A 93 6.47 -28.52 -7.45
N TRP A 94 6.45 -27.29 -7.96
CA TRP A 94 7.57 -26.37 -7.93
C TRP A 94 7.65 -25.72 -6.56
N SER A 95 8.83 -25.72 -5.95
CA SER A 95 9.09 -25.15 -4.63
C SER A 95 10.24 -24.15 -4.65
N LYS A 96 10.11 -23.11 -3.82
CA LYS A 96 11.22 -22.25 -3.40
C LYS A 96 10.88 -21.55 -2.09
N MET A 97 11.90 -21.08 -1.36
CA MET A 97 11.68 -20.07 -0.31
C MET A 97 11.20 -18.75 -0.93
N ILE A 98 10.39 -17.98 -0.20
CA ILE A 98 9.70 -16.78 -0.70
C ILE A 98 10.65 -15.74 -1.30
N ASP A 99 11.88 -15.67 -0.80
CA ASP A 99 12.92 -14.76 -1.27
C ASP A 99 14.00 -15.41 -2.15
N ALA A 100 13.95 -16.74 -2.33
CA ALA A 100 14.86 -17.44 -3.23
C ALA A 100 14.60 -17.10 -4.71
N LYS A 101 15.65 -17.17 -5.54
CA LYS A 101 15.56 -16.82 -6.97
C LYS A 101 15.19 -18.01 -7.86
N THR A 102 15.49 -19.23 -7.41
CA THR A 102 15.36 -20.45 -8.21
C THR A 102 14.25 -21.35 -7.70
N TRP A 103 13.64 -22.08 -8.62
CA TRP A 103 12.62 -23.09 -8.33
C TRP A 103 13.22 -24.50 -8.43
N THR A 104 12.82 -25.37 -7.53
CA THR A 104 13.13 -26.81 -7.57
C THR A 104 11.83 -27.58 -7.74
N PHE A 105 11.82 -28.62 -8.57
CA PHE A 105 10.65 -29.48 -8.72
C PHE A 105 10.74 -30.64 -7.72
N VAL A 106 9.64 -30.92 -7.03
CA VAL A 106 9.50 -32.04 -6.11
C VAL A 106 8.45 -32.99 -6.70
N PRO A 107 8.86 -34.17 -7.23
CA PRO A 107 7.92 -35.15 -7.74
C PRO A 107 7.11 -35.75 -6.59
N THR A 108 5.83 -35.97 -6.84
CA THR A 108 4.94 -36.73 -5.96
C THR A 108 4.26 -37.87 -6.69
N ASP A 109 4.22 -37.83 -8.02
CA ASP A 109 3.54 -38.78 -8.92
C ASP A 109 2.05 -38.98 -8.59
N GLN A 110 1.47 -38.05 -7.83
CA GLN A 110 0.05 -38.01 -7.54
C GLN A 110 -0.68 -37.26 -8.66
N SER A 111 -1.92 -37.64 -8.94
CA SER A 111 -2.77 -36.91 -9.88
C SER A 111 -2.89 -35.43 -9.49
N LEU A 112 -2.70 -34.54 -10.47
CA LEU A 112 -2.88 -33.09 -10.29
C LEU A 112 -4.32 -32.81 -9.86
N LYS A 113 -4.49 -31.92 -8.87
CA LYS A 113 -5.81 -31.53 -8.35
C LYS A 113 -6.28 -30.18 -8.88
N GLY A 114 -5.36 -29.33 -9.33
CA GLY A 114 -5.63 -28.01 -9.85
C GLY A 114 -5.94 -28.02 -11.34
N LYS A 115 -6.42 -26.89 -11.84
CA LYS A 115 -6.64 -26.67 -13.27
C LYS A 115 -5.36 -26.19 -13.91
N SER A 116 -4.97 -26.79 -15.03
CA SER A 116 -3.80 -26.35 -15.79
C SER A 116 -3.92 -24.87 -16.18
N LEU A 117 -2.82 -24.13 -16.05
CA LEU A 117 -2.72 -22.73 -16.45
C LEU A 117 -1.75 -22.59 -17.62
N ASP A 118 -2.08 -21.69 -18.56
CA ASP A 118 -1.13 -21.26 -19.59
C ASP A 118 0.03 -20.49 -18.93
N ASN A 119 1.21 -21.12 -18.88
CA ASN A 119 2.42 -20.57 -18.27
C ASN A 119 3.54 -20.41 -19.31
N PRO A 120 3.38 -19.52 -20.29
CA PRO A 120 4.38 -19.32 -21.34
C PRO A 120 5.61 -18.63 -20.76
N GLN A 121 6.79 -18.84 -21.37
CA GLN A 121 8.06 -18.24 -20.90
C GLN A 121 8.07 -16.70 -20.97
N ARG A 122 7.22 -16.08 -21.80
CA ARG A 122 7.06 -14.62 -21.86
C ARG A 122 6.52 -14.06 -20.54
N ASP A 123 6.76 -12.77 -20.32
CA ASP A 123 6.14 -12.06 -19.20
C ASP A 123 4.61 -11.98 -19.37
N THR A 124 3.89 -12.45 -18.36
CA THR A 124 2.43 -12.39 -18.27
C THR A 124 1.94 -11.51 -17.12
N SER A 125 2.82 -10.70 -16.52
CA SER A 125 2.52 -9.83 -15.37
C SER A 125 1.38 -8.83 -15.62
N LYS A 126 1.12 -8.50 -16.89
CA LYS A 126 0.04 -7.59 -17.32
C LYS A 126 -1.18 -8.31 -17.88
N VAL A 127 -1.13 -9.63 -18.05
CA VAL A 127 -2.24 -10.41 -18.62
C VAL A 127 -3.35 -10.53 -17.58
N GLY A 128 -4.58 -10.19 -17.97
CA GLY A 128 -5.75 -10.33 -17.10
C GLY A 128 -5.80 -9.35 -15.93
N LEU A 129 -5.03 -8.25 -15.97
CA LEU A 129 -5.19 -7.17 -14.99
C LEU A 129 -6.60 -6.59 -15.09
N GLY A 130 -7.21 -6.31 -13.94
CA GLY A 130 -8.48 -5.60 -13.90
C GLY A 130 -8.34 -4.19 -14.49
N SER A 131 -9.44 -3.68 -15.04
CA SER A 131 -9.49 -2.31 -15.54
C SER A 131 -9.12 -1.31 -14.45
N ALA A 132 -8.57 -0.18 -14.87
CA ALA A 132 -8.39 0.97 -14.00
C ALA A 132 -9.73 1.39 -13.38
N SER A 133 -9.71 2.05 -12.21
CA SER A 133 -10.96 2.28 -11.48
C SER A 133 -11.90 3.26 -12.19
N GLY A 134 -11.38 4.14 -13.07
CA GLY A 134 -12.16 5.19 -13.73
C GLY A 134 -12.71 6.23 -12.75
N VAL A 135 -12.16 6.28 -11.53
CA VAL A 135 -12.55 7.26 -10.51
C VAL A 135 -11.46 8.31 -10.41
N HIS A 136 -11.76 9.53 -10.88
CA HIS A 136 -10.83 10.64 -10.89
C HIS A 136 -11.28 11.73 -9.94
N TYR A 137 -10.34 12.36 -9.23
CA TYR A 137 -10.61 13.54 -8.41
C TYR A 137 -9.61 14.64 -8.75
N SER A 138 -10.08 15.88 -8.77
CA SER A 138 -9.23 17.06 -8.96
C SER A 138 -9.72 18.23 -8.11
N GLY A 139 -8.80 19.10 -7.74
CA GLY A 139 -9.11 20.32 -7.00
C GLY A 139 -7.87 21.01 -6.46
N SER A 140 -8.07 22.19 -5.89
CA SER A 140 -6.99 22.97 -5.30
C SER A 140 -6.72 22.53 -3.88
N LEU A 141 -5.45 22.26 -3.58
CA LEU A 141 -4.95 22.19 -2.22
C LEU A 141 -4.77 23.61 -1.66
N GLN A 142 -4.87 23.74 -0.36
CA GLN A 142 -4.35 24.92 0.34
C GLN A 142 -2.86 25.09 -0.01
N GLY A 143 -2.37 26.32 -0.19
CA GLY A 143 -0.99 26.56 -0.63
C GLY A 143 -0.75 26.59 -2.14
N ALA A 144 -1.81 26.86 -2.92
CA ALA A 144 -1.75 27.18 -4.36
C ALA A 144 -1.23 26.04 -5.28
N ALA A 145 -1.41 24.79 -4.88
CA ALA A 145 -1.23 23.63 -5.76
C ALA A 145 -2.58 23.09 -6.22
N THR A 146 -2.70 22.64 -7.47
CA THR A 146 -3.80 21.76 -7.89
C THR A 146 -3.32 20.32 -7.79
N ILE A 147 -4.16 19.42 -7.29
CA ILE A 147 -3.88 17.98 -7.25
C ILE A 147 -4.82 17.25 -8.19
N ASP A 148 -4.27 16.34 -8.98
CA ASP A 148 -5.02 15.45 -9.87
C ASP A 148 -4.74 14.00 -9.47
N ILE A 149 -5.82 13.31 -9.09
CA ILE A 149 -5.80 11.91 -8.68
C ILE A 149 -6.52 11.09 -9.73
N LYS A 150 -5.76 10.36 -10.54
CA LYS A 150 -6.31 9.46 -11.57
C LYS A 150 -6.50 8.06 -11.01
N ASP A 151 -7.56 7.38 -11.47
CA ASP A 151 -7.86 5.98 -11.18
C ASP A 151 -7.72 5.63 -9.70
N PHE A 152 -8.38 6.42 -8.85
CA PHE A 152 -8.37 6.22 -7.42
C PHE A 152 -8.98 4.85 -7.08
N ALA A 153 -8.12 3.86 -6.82
CA ALA A 153 -8.47 2.55 -6.29
C ALA A 153 -8.47 2.60 -4.75
N TYR A 154 -9.64 2.48 -4.12
CA TYR A 154 -9.82 2.63 -2.67
C TYR A 154 -9.07 1.61 -1.80
N GLN A 155 -8.54 0.54 -2.38
CA GLN A 155 -7.76 -0.50 -1.69
C GLN A 155 -6.25 -0.37 -1.90
N SER A 156 -5.80 0.51 -2.80
CA SER A 156 -4.37 0.72 -3.00
C SER A 156 -3.79 1.54 -1.86
N THR A 157 -2.65 1.13 -1.32
CA THR A 157 -1.97 1.86 -0.23
C THR A 157 -0.95 2.87 -0.72
N THR A 158 -0.66 2.87 -2.03
CA THR A 158 0.28 3.82 -2.64
C THR A 158 -0.12 4.03 -4.09
N ARG A 159 -0.05 5.28 -4.53
CA ARG A 159 -0.35 5.69 -5.90
C ARG A 159 0.44 6.93 -6.27
N THR A 160 0.69 7.13 -7.54
CA THR A 160 1.19 8.41 -8.05
C THR A 160 0.01 9.36 -8.22
N VAL A 161 0.19 10.61 -7.80
CA VAL A 161 -0.75 11.72 -8.05
C VAL A 161 0.04 12.88 -8.64
N ASP A 162 -0.62 13.68 -9.47
CA ASP A 162 0.01 14.82 -10.12
C ASP A 162 -0.27 16.08 -9.29
N LEU A 163 0.77 16.81 -8.89
CA LEU A 163 0.64 18.16 -8.32
C LEU A 163 1.01 19.18 -9.39
N LYS A 164 0.12 20.14 -9.66
CA LYS A 164 0.42 21.28 -10.51
C LYS A 164 0.72 22.51 -9.65
N ILE A 165 1.96 22.99 -9.75
CA ILE A 165 2.48 24.12 -8.97
C ILE A 165 3.17 25.07 -9.95
N SER A 166 2.82 26.34 -9.92
CA SER A 166 3.41 27.37 -10.81
C SER A 166 3.42 26.96 -12.29
N GLY A 167 2.38 26.26 -12.75
CA GLY A 167 2.24 25.79 -14.13
C GLY A 167 2.98 24.49 -14.46
N LYS A 168 3.87 23.99 -13.60
CA LYS A 168 4.61 22.74 -13.78
C LYS A 168 3.93 21.59 -13.04
N THR A 169 3.99 20.39 -13.63
CA THR A 169 3.46 19.16 -13.04
C THR A 169 4.55 18.37 -12.34
N TYR A 170 4.25 17.94 -11.12
CA TYR A 170 5.10 17.17 -10.22
C TYR A 170 4.41 15.87 -9.84
N PRO A 171 4.78 14.74 -10.44
CA PRO A 171 4.33 13.44 -9.98
C PRO A 171 4.90 13.17 -8.58
N VAL A 172 4.03 12.96 -7.60
CA VAL A 172 4.37 12.61 -6.21
C VAL A 172 3.65 11.34 -5.80
N LYS A 173 4.07 10.71 -4.71
CA LYS A 173 3.34 9.56 -4.18
C LYS A 173 2.34 10.00 -3.13
N LEU A 174 1.14 9.47 -3.22
CA LEU A 174 0.15 9.49 -2.14
C LEU A 174 0.06 8.10 -1.53
N HIS A 175 0.49 7.98 -0.28
CA HIS A 175 0.31 6.80 0.53
C HIS A 175 -0.99 6.89 1.33
N SER A 176 -1.62 5.75 1.57
CA SER A 176 -2.80 5.65 2.44
C SER A 176 -2.83 4.27 3.11
N ILE A 177 -3.30 4.20 4.36
CA ILE A 177 -3.61 2.92 5.02
C ILE A 177 -5.03 2.45 4.63
N ASP A 178 -5.60 1.44 5.29
CA ASP A 178 -7.00 1.03 5.01
C ASP A 178 -7.99 2.14 5.45
N GLY A 179 -8.95 2.44 4.57
CA GLY A 179 -9.93 3.52 4.68
C GLY A 179 -11.05 3.30 5.69
N ARG A 180 -10.85 2.46 6.71
CA ARG A 180 -11.90 1.98 7.63
C ARG A 180 -12.04 2.78 8.91
N LEU A 181 -11.00 3.48 9.33
CA LEU A 181 -10.87 3.88 10.73
C LEU A 181 -11.40 5.28 11.00
N LYS A 182 -12.70 5.55 10.99
CA LYS A 182 -13.16 6.84 11.57
C LYS A 182 -12.90 6.87 13.07
N THR A 183 -13.26 5.77 13.74
CA THR A 183 -13.14 5.49 15.17
C THR A 183 -12.92 4.00 15.38
N ALA A 184 -12.47 3.56 16.57
CA ALA A 184 -12.37 2.13 16.90
C ALA A 184 -13.72 1.40 16.74
N ILE A 185 -14.84 2.07 17.08
CA ILE A 185 -16.19 1.53 16.92
C ILE A 185 -16.57 1.33 15.44
N SER A 186 -16.10 2.22 14.55
CA SER A 186 -16.40 2.10 13.12
C SER A 186 -15.84 0.84 12.47
N MET A 187 -14.87 0.16 13.10
CA MET A 187 -14.37 -1.14 12.67
C MET A 187 -15.41 -2.25 12.76
N LEU A 188 -16.37 -2.13 13.68
CA LEU A 188 -17.40 -3.14 13.94
C LEU A 188 -18.57 -3.07 12.95
N SER A 189 -18.66 -1.99 12.17
CA SER A 189 -19.78 -1.77 11.23
C SER A 189 -19.48 -2.34 9.84
N PRO A 190 -20.38 -3.15 9.25
CA PRO A 190 -20.24 -3.62 7.88
C PRO A 190 -20.12 -2.44 6.90
N ARG A 191 -19.26 -2.58 5.89
CA ARG A 191 -19.14 -1.59 4.80
C ARG A 191 -19.34 -2.23 3.46
N LYS A 192 -20.14 -1.56 2.63
CA LYS A 192 -20.28 -1.91 1.21
C LYS A 192 -18.91 -1.83 0.52
N ARG A 193 -18.69 -2.76 -0.42
CA ARG A 193 -17.52 -2.73 -1.31
C ARG A 193 -17.55 -1.45 -2.15
N GLY A 194 -16.38 -0.91 -2.48
CA GLY A 194 -16.27 0.30 -3.31
C GLY A 194 -16.33 1.62 -2.52
N LEU A 195 -16.47 2.70 -3.29
CA LEU A 195 -16.75 4.04 -2.79
C LEU A 195 -18.26 4.26 -2.83
N THR A 196 -18.81 4.75 -1.73
CA THR A 196 -20.24 5.06 -1.59
C THR A 196 -20.39 6.46 -1.02
N ASP A 197 -21.63 6.85 -0.70
CA ASP A 197 -21.90 8.09 0.05
C ASP A 197 -21.39 8.01 1.50
N THR A 198 -21.14 6.80 2.01
CA THR A 198 -20.49 6.60 3.31
C THR A 198 -18.98 6.85 3.17
N PRO A 199 -18.43 7.86 3.86
CA PRO A 199 -17.02 8.23 3.68
C PRO A 199 -16.06 7.15 4.19
N ARG A 200 -15.04 6.88 3.40
CA ARG A 200 -13.83 6.17 3.83
C ARG A 200 -12.84 7.15 4.42
N TYR A 201 -12.19 6.77 5.52
CA TYR A 201 -11.26 7.64 6.23
C TYR A 201 -9.89 7.00 6.26
N TYR A 202 -8.89 7.72 5.78
CA TYR A 202 -7.52 7.22 5.64
C TYR A 202 -6.57 8.09 6.44
N ASP A 203 -5.65 7.45 7.15
CA ASP A 203 -4.36 8.10 7.43
C ASP A 203 -3.52 7.96 6.16
N ALA A 204 -2.82 9.02 5.80
CA ALA A 204 -2.14 9.12 4.53
C ALA A 204 -0.88 9.97 4.65
N ALA A 205 -0.04 9.91 3.62
CA ALA A 205 1.09 10.80 3.49
C ALA A 205 1.37 11.11 2.03
N ILE A 206 1.81 12.34 1.76
CA ILE A 206 2.37 12.74 0.48
C ILE A 206 3.90 12.59 0.60
N GLU A 207 4.50 11.76 -0.25
CA GLU A 207 5.96 11.60 -0.34
C GLU A 207 6.46 12.32 -1.61
N VAL A 208 7.43 13.20 -1.41
CA VAL A 208 8.09 13.99 -2.45
C VAL A 208 9.46 13.40 -2.78
N PRO A 209 9.80 13.20 -4.07
CA PRO A 209 11.15 12.83 -4.50
C PRO A 209 12.21 13.88 -4.12
N ASP A 210 13.42 13.42 -3.78
CA ASP A 210 14.53 14.31 -3.37
C ASP A 210 14.86 15.36 -4.43
N SER A 211 14.69 15.03 -5.71
CA SER A 211 14.92 15.94 -6.83
C SER A 211 14.05 17.21 -6.81
N TYR A 212 12.94 17.23 -6.07
CA TYR A 212 12.05 18.40 -6.00
C TYR A 212 12.40 19.33 -4.83
N LEU A 213 13.21 18.87 -3.86
CA LEU A 213 13.57 19.66 -2.68
C LEU A 213 14.39 20.90 -3.05
N GLU A 214 15.19 20.78 -4.10
CA GLU A 214 16.04 21.86 -4.63
C GLU A 214 15.35 22.67 -5.75
N ASP A 215 14.13 22.31 -6.19
CA ASP A 215 13.41 23.04 -7.25
C ASP A 215 12.81 24.34 -6.69
N PRO A 216 13.23 25.54 -7.16
CA PRO A 216 12.71 26.80 -6.67
C PRO A 216 11.19 26.96 -6.85
N ASN A 217 10.62 26.36 -7.91
CA ASN A 217 9.18 26.42 -8.16
C ASN A 217 8.38 25.57 -7.16
N PHE A 218 9.00 24.55 -6.57
CA PHE A 218 8.39 23.67 -5.58
C PHE A 218 8.63 24.17 -4.14
N SER A 219 9.66 24.99 -3.91
CA SER A 219 10.12 25.42 -2.58
C SER A 219 9.03 26.05 -1.71
N SER A 220 8.17 26.91 -2.27
CA SER A 220 7.08 27.54 -1.51
C SER A 220 6.03 26.53 -1.05
N PHE A 221 5.65 25.58 -1.91
CA PHE A 221 4.76 24.48 -1.53
C PHE A 221 5.40 23.58 -0.48
N MET A 222 6.69 23.30 -0.64
CA MET A 222 7.47 22.50 0.30
C MET A 222 7.52 23.14 1.70
N LYS A 223 7.89 24.42 1.79
CA LYS A 223 7.99 25.14 3.08
C LYS A 223 6.62 25.41 3.71
N GLY A 224 5.62 25.73 2.90
CA GLY A 224 4.28 26.09 3.36
C GLY A 224 3.40 24.88 3.64
N TYR A 225 2.97 24.19 2.58
CA TYR A 225 2.02 23.09 2.69
C TYR A 225 2.64 21.85 3.33
N MET A 226 3.82 21.43 2.85
CA MET A 226 4.53 20.24 3.35
C MET A 226 5.34 20.51 4.62
N ARG A 227 5.43 21.77 5.07
CA ARG A 227 6.16 22.19 6.29
C ARG A 227 7.64 21.80 6.32
N GLY A 228 8.27 21.65 5.16
CA GLY A 228 9.65 21.18 5.01
C GLY A 228 9.81 19.66 5.14
N GLU A 229 8.72 18.91 5.26
CA GLU A 229 8.74 17.45 5.42
C GLU A 229 8.71 16.75 4.05
N LYS A 230 9.71 15.91 3.77
CA LYS A 230 9.76 15.08 2.55
C LYS A 230 8.55 14.14 2.45
N VAL A 231 8.15 13.60 3.60
CA VAL A 231 6.96 12.79 3.73
C VAL A 231 6.03 13.50 4.70
N HIS A 232 4.93 14.03 4.19
CA HIS A 232 4.02 14.87 4.95
C HIS A 232 2.70 14.15 5.18
N GLU A 233 2.35 13.96 6.44
CA GLU A 233 1.15 13.22 6.84
C GLU A 233 -0.10 14.09 6.69
N VAL A 234 -1.16 13.49 6.15
CA VAL A 234 -2.47 14.11 5.94
C VAL A 234 -3.57 13.09 6.26
N TYR A 235 -4.80 13.58 6.46
CA TYR A 235 -5.97 12.70 6.57
C TYR A 235 -6.85 12.84 5.33
N LEU A 236 -7.39 11.71 4.87
CA LEU A 236 -8.28 11.69 3.72
C LEU A 236 -9.68 11.26 4.13
N VAL A 237 -10.69 11.91 3.56
CA VAL A 237 -12.09 11.51 3.68
C VAL A 237 -12.67 11.41 2.28
N VAL A 238 -12.98 10.18 1.84
CA VAL A 238 -13.30 9.89 0.44
C VAL A 238 -14.67 9.23 0.32
N THR A 239 -15.57 9.82 -0.46
CA THR A 239 -16.84 9.24 -0.92
C THR A 239 -16.76 8.99 -2.42
N LYS A 240 -17.83 8.46 -3.03
CA LYS A 240 -17.91 8.30 -4.49
C LYS A 240 -17.77 9.63 -5.26
N ASP A 241 -18.12 10.77 -4.65
CA ASP A 241 -18.20 12.08 -5.34
C ASP A 241 -17.24 13.14 -4.77
N SER A 242 -16.67 12.92 -3.59
CA SER A 242 -15.81 13.90 -2.91
C SER A 242 -14.56 13.26 -2.33
N PHE A 243 -13.45 13.98 -2.41
CA PHE A 243 -12.19 13.61 -1.81
C PHE A 243 -11.66 14.78 -0.99
N LYS A 244 -11.74 14.68 0.34
CA LYS A 244 -11.26 15.72 1.24
C LYS A 244 -9.84 15.40 1.69
N VAL A 245 -8.94 16.37 1.55
CA VAL A 245 -7.58 16.34 2.11
C VAL A 245 -7.55 17.28 3.31
N ILE A 246 -7.23 16.73 4.47
CA ILE A 246 -7.18 17.47 5.73
C ILE A 246 -5.71 17.57 6.14
N ASN A 247 -5.14 18.78 6.10
CA ASN A 247 -3.74 19.08 6.43
C ASN A 247 -3.64 19.84 7.76
N ASP A 248 -3.95 19.15 8.86
CA ASP A 248 -3.81 19.68 10.22
C ASP A 248 -2.62 19.03 10.92
N ARG A 249 -1.98 19.76 11.84
CA ARG A 249 -0.97 19.16 12.73
C ARG A 249 -1.69 18.23 13.70
N HIS A 250 -1.26 16.97 13.81
CA HIS A 250 -1.74 16.13 14.90
C HIS A 250 -0.66 15.18 15.44
N PRO A 251 -0.47 15.08 16.77
CA PRO A 251 0.43 14.10 17.39
C PRO A 251 -0.18 12.70 17.56
N GLY A 252 -1.14 12.30 16.71
CA GLY A 252 -1.76 10.97 16.80
C GLY A 252 -3.16 10.87 16.18
N ILE A 253 -3.59 9.64 15.94
CA ILE A 253 -4.68 9.21 15.02
C ILE A 253 -6.11 9.66 15.44
N ALA A 254 -6.27 10.34 16.59
CA ALA A 254 -7.55 10.42 17.29
C ALA A 254 -8.47 11.62 16.98
N LEU A 255 -8.06 12.66 16.23
CA LEU A 255 -8.93 13.82 15.95
C LEU A 255 -8.83 14.25 14.48
N ARG A 256 -9.65 13.60 13.64
CA ARG A 256 -9.80 13.87 12.20
C ARG A 256 -10.69 15.10 11.90
N LEU A 257 -10.73 16.06 12.83
CA LEU A 257 -11.54 17.28 12.77
C LEU A 257 -10.62 18.46 12.47
N GLY A 258 -10.03 18.45 11.28
CA GLY A 258 -9.12 19.51 10.87
C GLY A 258 -9.83 20.71 10.26
N ARG A 259 -9.23 21.90 10.40
CA ARG A 259 -9.72 23.15 9.79
C ARG A 259 -9.13 23.38 8.40
N ASN A 260 -7.96 22.79 8.10
CA ASN A 260 -7.28 22.93 6.83
C ASN A 260 -7.76 21.87 5.84
N VAL A 261 -8.99 22.05 5.34
CA VAL A 261 -9.64 21.12 4.44
C VAL A 261 -9.58 21.62 3.00
N SER A 262 -9.00 20.81 2.12
CA SER A 262 -9.12 20.96 0.66
C SER A 262 -10.14 19.94 0.16
N ILE A 263 -11.06 20.35 -0.70
CA ILE A 263 -12.10 19.47 -1.26
C ILE A 263 -11.82 19.31 -2.75
N LEU A 264 -11.59 18.07 -3.16
CA LEU A 264 -11.50 17.69 -4.56
C LEU A 264 -12.83 17.08 -5.00
N HIS A 265 -13.20 17.37 -6.23
CA HIS A 265 -14.44 16.92 -6.83
C HIS A 265 -14.17 15.79 -7.81
N ARG A 266 -15.13 14.88 -7.94
CA ARG A 266 -15.06 13.86 -8.96
C ARG A 266 -15.03 14.50 -10.35
N VAL A 267 -14.04 14.13 -11.16
CA VAL A 267 -13.94 14.56 -12.55
C VAL A 267 -14.50 13.45 -13.44
N LYS A 268 -15.19 13.84 -14.50
CA LYS A 268 -15.74 12.93 -15.51
C LYS A 268 -14.67 12.49 -16.49
#